data_AF-A0A3D5W7Z4-F1
#
_entry.id   AF-A0A3D5W7Z4-F1
#
_cell.length_a   1.000
_cell.length_b   1.000
_cell.length_c   1.000
_cell.angle_alpha   90.00
_cell.angle_beta   90.00
_cell.angle_gamma   90.00
#
_symmetry.space_group_name_H-M   'P 1'
#
loop_
_entity.id
_entity.type
_entity.pdbx_description
1 polymer ?
#
loop_
_entity_poly.entity_id
_entity_poly.type
_entity_poly.pdbx_seq_one_letter_code
_entity_poly.pdbx_strand_id
1 'polypeptide(L)'
;MSYPERRDRLAESLRLQRGGDIRLGKTTSNLFRERQAQDTTLDVSGFQHVLSVDSETRIIETEGMVTYEALTDAALTHSLMPAVVPQLKSITIGGAVGGIGIESSSFRFGLPHETVLEMDVLLGSGEIICCTPDNEHRDLFYGLANSYGTL
;
A
#
# COMPACT_ATOMS: atom_id res chain seq x y z
N MET A 1 -3.09 -18.14 6.56
CA MET A 1 -4.11 -17.46 5.74
C MET A 1 -3.44 -17.09 4.44
N SER A 2 -4.11 -17.34 3.32
CA SER A 2 -3.71 -16.87 2.00
C SER A 2 -4.03 -15.38 1.84
N TYR A 3 -3.48 -14.75 0.79
CA TYR A 3 -3.81 -13.36 0.46
C TYR A 3 -5.33 -13.15 0.22
N PRO A 4 -6.01 -13.98 -0.60
CA PRO A 4 -7.46 -13.83 -0.82
C PRO A 4 -8.28 -13.92 0.48
N GLU A 5 -7.96 -14.87 1.36
CA GLU A 5 -8.66 -15.00 2.65
C GLU A 5 -8.49 -13.79 3.56
N ARG A 6 -7.28 -13.18 3.61
CA ARG A 6 -7.04 -11.94 4.37
C ARG A 6 -7.85 -10.79 3.79
N ARG A 7 -7.82 -10.66 2.47
CA ARG A 7 -8.49 -9.61 1.70
C ARG A 7 -10.00 -9.65 1.91
N ASP A 8 -10.62 -10.82 1.76
CA ASP A 8 -12.06 -11.00 1.89
C ASP A 8 -12.53 -10.72 3.32
N ARG A 9 -11.75 -11.15 4.33
CA ARG A 9 -12.00 -10.84 5.75
C ARG A 9 -11.93 -9.34 6.03
N LEU A 10 -10.95 -8.63 5.46
CA LEU A 10 -10.80 -7.20 5.63
C LEU A 10 -12.02 -6.45 5.06
N ALA A 11 -12.45 -6.83 3.86
CA ALA A 11 -13.64 -6.26 3.22
C ALA A 11 -14.92 -6.55 4.03
N GLU A 12 -15.08 -7.77 4.54
CA GLU A 12 -16.20 -8.13 5.41
C GLU A 12 -16.21 -7.29 6.70
N SER A 13 -15.04 -7.16 7.36
CA SER A 13 -14.88 -6.33 8.56
C SER A 13 -15.32 -4.88 8.31
N LEU A 14 -14.94 -4.31 7.16
CA LEU A 14 -15.35 -2.97 6.78
C LEU A 14 -16.86 -2.86 6.55
N ARG A 15 -17.48 -3.83 5.87
CA ARG A 15 -18.94 -3.85 5.63
C ARG A 15 -19.75 -3.99 6.92
N LEU A 16 -19.19 -4.65 7.94
CA LEU A 16 -19.82 -4.81 9.25
C LEU A 16 -19.73 -3.53 10.10
N GLN A 17 -18.74 -2.66 9.85
CA GLN A 17 -18.65 -1.35 10.49
C GLN A 17 -19.73 -0.42 9.92
N ARG A 18 -20.75 -0.12 10.74
CA ARG A 18 -21.85 0.77 10.35
C ARG A 18 -21.59 2.21 10.77
N GLY A 19 -21.21 3.05 9.81
CA GLY A 19 -21.09 4.50 9.98
C GLY A 19 -19.92 4.95 10.87
N GLY A 20 -19.62 6.24 10.83
CA GLY A 20 -18.46 6.82 11.52
C GLY A 20 -17.18 6.83 10.67
N ASP A 21 -16.15 7.49 11.18
CA ASP A 21 -14.86 7.60 10.48
C ASP A 21 -14.16 6.24 10.44
N ILE A 22 -13.70 5.80 9.27
CA ILE A 22 -12.88 4.59 9.16
C ILE A 22 -11.42 4.97 9.38
N ARG A 23 -10.72 4.20 10.22
CA ARG A 23 -9.30 4.37 10.47
C ARG A 23 -8.56 3.05 10.38
N LEU A 24 -7.45 3.03 9.65
CA LEU A 24 -6.58 1.85 9.62
C LEU A 24 -5.85 1.69 10.95
N GLY A 25 -5.95 0.50 11.54
CA GLY A 25 -5.18 0.07 12.69
C GLY A 25 -3.76 -0.25 12.26
N LYS A 26 -2.87 0.74 12.34
CA LYS A 26 -1.45 0.61 11.96
C LYS A 26 -0.52 1.18 13.02
N THR A 27 0.63 0.55 13.16
CA THR A 27 1.67 0.89 14.15
C THR A 27 2.52 2.08 13.75
N THR A 28 2.59 2.41 12.45
CA THR A 28 3.44 3.48 11.93
C THR A 28 2.63 4.55 11.21
N SER A 29 3.07 5.80 11.34
CA SER A 29 2.60 6.89 10.49
C SER A 29 3.52 8.09 10.55
N ASN A 30 3.77 8.67 9.39
CA ASN A 30 4.64 9.83 9.23
C ASN A 30 3.84 11.14 9.07
N LEU A 31 2.58 11.16 9.53
CA LEU A 31 1.74 12.35 9.51
C LEU A 31 1.85 13.05 10.86
N PHE A 32 2.31 14.30 10.87
CA PHE A 32 2.40 15.16 12.04
C PHE A 32 1.01 15.72 12.44
N ARG A 33 0.04 14.83 12.60
CA ARG A 33 -1.34 15.17 13.01
C ARG A 33 -1.60 14.55 14.38
N GLU A 34 -2.02 15.38 15.34
CA GLU A 34 -2.50 14.88 16.63
C GLU A 34 -3.70 13.95 16.42
N ARG A 35 -3.66 12.80 17.08
CA ARG A 35 -4.63 11.73 16.90
C ARG A 35 -5.50 11.66 18.13
N GLN A 36 -6.78 11.98 17.97
CA GLN A 36 -7.76 11.52 18.94
C GLN A 36 -7.84 10.00 18.86
N ALA A 37 -7.85 9.35 20.02
CA ALA A 37 -8.09 7.93 20.13
C ALA A 37 -9.43 7.60 19.48
N GLN A 38 -9.47 6.51 18.74
CA GLN A 38 -10.67 6.05 18.06
C GLN A 38 -10.88 4.59 18.44
N ASP A 39 -12.06 4.28 18.97
CA ASP A 39 -12.35 2.97 19.55
C ASP A 39 -12.43 1.86 18.51
N THR A 40 -12.69 2.20 17.25
CA THR A 40 -12.83 1.24 16.15
C THR A 40 -11.83 1.56 15.05
N THR A 41 -10.96 0.61 14.76
CA THR A 41 -10.02 0.67 13.63
C THR A 41 -10.16 -0.59 12.76
N LEU A 42 -9.89 -0.44 11.48
CA LEU A 42 -9.79 -1.54 10.53
C LEU A 42 -8.41 -2.17 10.65
N ASP A 43 -8.33 -3.40 11.17
CA ASP A 43 -7.07 -4.10 11.37
C ASP A 43 -6.44 -4.48 10.03
N VAL A 44 -5.28 -3.88 9.73
CA VAL A 44 -4.46 -4.15 8.55
C VAL A 44 -3.11 -4.77 8.91
N SER A 45 -2.90 -5.14 10.17
CA SER A 45 -1.62 -5.70 10.64
C SER A 45 -1.21 -6.98 9.92
N GLY A 46 -2.17 -7.73 9.38
CA GLY A 46 -1.94 -8.93 8.59
C GLY A 46 -1.44 -8.71 7.16
N PHE A 47 -1.33 -7.46 6.67
CA PHE A 47 -0.99 -7.15 5.26
C PHE A 47 0.50 -6.82 5.05
N GLN A 48 1.39 -7.55 5.73
CA GLN A 48 2.84 -7.29 5.79
C GLN A 48 3.68 -8.30 5.00
N HIS A 49 3.11 -8.93 3.96
CA HIS A 49 3.78 -9.98 3.19
C HIS A 49 4.24 -9.48 1.82
N VAL A 50 5.49 -9.80 1.48
CA VAL A 50 5.95 -9.83 0.08
C VAL A 50 5.44 -11.15 -0.52
N LEU A 51 4.60 -11.06 -1.55
CA LEU A 51 3.90 -12.20 -2.13
C LEU A 51 4.77 -12.95 -3.14
N SER A 52 5.49 -12.23 -3.99
CA SER A 52 6.41 -12.80 -4.97
C SER A 52 7.50 -11.80 -5.38
N VAL A 53 8.66 -12.33 -5.79
CA VAL A 53 9.77 -11.56 -6.41
C VAL A 53 10.18 -12.28 -7.68
N ASP A 54 9.96 -11.65 -8.82
CA ASP A 54 10.31 -12.19 -10.13
C ASP A 54 11.57 -11.51 -10.68
N SER A 55 12.66 -12.28 -10.77
CA SER A 55 13.95 -11.80 -11.27
C SER A 55 13.98 -11.53 -12.77
N GLU A 56 13.13 -12.20 -13.55
CA GLU A 56 13.06 -12.06 -15.00
C GLU A 56 12.29 -10.80 -15.38
N THR A 57 11.09 -10.63 -14.84
CA THR A 57 10.24 -9.46 -15.10
C THR A 57 10.63 -8.25 -14.26
N ARG A 58 11.39 -8.46 -13.17
CA ARG A 58 11.80 -7.44 -12.17
C ARG A 58 10.60 -6.82 -11.45
N ILE A 59 9.57 -7.61 -11.23
CA ILE A 59 8.34 -7.22 -10.54
C ILE A 59 8.34 -7.83 -9.14
N ILE A 60 7.88 -7.05 -8.17
CA ILE A 60 7.64 -7.51 -6.80
C ILE A 60 6.16 -7.33 -6.51
N GLU A 61 5.48 -8.42 -6.20
CA GLU A 61 4.10 -8.40 -5.74
C GLU A 61 4.09 -8.36 -4.21
N THR A 62 3.36 -7.42 -3.63
CA THR A 62 3.48 -7.11 -2.20
C THR A 62 2.20 -6.52 -1.63
N GLU A 63 1.97 -6.71 -0.34
CA GLU A 63 0.84 -6.14 0.37
C GLU A 63 1.12 -4.71 0.86
N GLY A 64 0.07 -3.90 1.01
CA GLY A 64 0.19 -2.46 1.29
C GLY A 64 0.85 -2.08 2.63
N MET A 65 0.90 -3.00 3.61
CA MET A 65 1.54 -2.76 4.92
C MET A 65 2.99 -3.27 4.99
N VAL A 66 3.53 -3.85 3.92
CA VAL A 66 4.97 -4.15 3.81
C VAL A 66 5.76 -2.86 3.94
N THR A 67 6.81 -2.86 4.76
CA THR A 67 7.74 -1.74 4.88
C THR A 67 8.74 -1.74 3.72
N TYR A 68 9.29 -0.58 3.38
CA TYR A 68 10.38 -0.52 2.40
C TYR A 68 11.62 -1.29 2.83
N GLU A 69 11.89 -1.38 4.14
CA GLU A 69 12.94 -2.24 4.67
C GLU A 69 12.69 -3.71 4.28
N ALA A 70 11.50 -4.25 4.57
CA ALA A 70 11.16 -5.64 4.24
C ALA A 70 11.12 -5.89 2.72
N LEU A 71 10.61 -4.92 1.93
CA LEU A 71 10.62 -5.02 0.46
C LEU A 71 12.06 -5.07 -0.07
N THR A 72 12.95 -4.24 0.48
CA THR A 72 14.36 -4.17 0.07
C THR A 72 15.09 -5.47 0.43
N ASP A 73 14.89 -5.99 1.65
CA ASP A 73 15.47 -7.26 2.07
C ASP A 73 15.04 -8.41 1.14
N ALA A 74 13.75 -8.47 0.78
CA ALA A 74 13.23 -9.46 -0.16
C ALA A 74 13.79 -9.31 -1.58
N ALA A 75 13.95 -8.08 -2.08
CA ALA A 75 14.53 -7.83 -3.40
C ALA A 75 16.01 -8.26 -3.47
N LEU A 76 16.76 -8.02 -2.40
CA LEU A 76 18.20 -8.31 -2.33
C LEU A 76 18.52 -9.81 -2.41
N THR A 77 17.63 -10.69 -1.92
CA THR A 77 17.82 -12.15 -2.08
C THR A 77 17.80 -12.59 -3.54
N HIS A 78 17.20 -11.77 -4.41
CA HIS A 78 17.13 -11.96 -5.86
C HIS A 78 18.14 -11.09 -6.64
N SER A 79 19.10 -10.46 -5.97
CA SER A 79 20.05 -9.50 -6.57
C SER A 79 19.36 -8.30 -7.26
N LEU A 80 18.19 -7.91 -6.75
CA LEU A 80 17.41 -6.75 -7.20
C LEU A 80 17.35 -5.66 -6.12
N MET A 81 16.81 -4.50 -6.50
CA MET A 81 16.49 -3.37 -5.61
C MET A 81 15.20 -2.70 -6.06
N PRO A 82 14.36 -2.17 -5.15
CA PRO A 82 13.27 -1.29 -5.53
C PRO A 82 13.80 -0.05 -6.27
N ALA A 83 13.08 0.42 -7.28
CA ALA A 83 13.52 1.56 -8.10
C ALA A 83 13.71 2.85 -7.30
N VAL A 84 12.89 3.04 -6.27
CA VAL A 84 12.97 4.15 -5.31
C VAL A 84 12.84 3.58 -3.91
N VAL A 85 13.79 3.90 -3.02
CA VAL A 85 13.78 3.45 -1.62
C VAL A 85 13.75 4.68 -0.71
N PRO A 86 12.57 5.11 -0.22
CA PRO A 86 12.49 6.28 0.65
C PRO A 86 13.33 6.15 1.93
N GLN A 87 13.89 7.27 2.41
CA GLN A 87 14.77 7.31 3.59
C GLN A 87 14.18 6.70 4.88
N LEU A 88 12.86 6.72 5.04
CA LEU A 88 12.18 6.23 6.24
C LEU A 88 11.97 4.71 6.16
N LYS A 89 12.84 3.93 6.80
CA LYS A 89 12.77 2.45 6.84
C LYS A 89 11.36 1.88 7.11
N SER A 90 10.63 2.51 8.03
CA SER A 90 9.33 2.05 8.50
C SER A 90 8.13 2.51 7.66
N ILE A 91 8.36 3.29 6.58
CA ILE A 91 7.28 3.65 5.66
C ILE A 91 6.81 2.40 4.91
N THR A 92 5.49 2.25 4.81
CA THR A 92 4.89 1.13 4.09
C THR A 92 4.74 1.44 2.60
N ILE A 93 4.58 0.41 1.77
CA ILE A 93 4.32 0.55 0.33
C ILE A 93 3.07 1.42 0.11
N GLY A 94 1.95 1.07 0.72
CA GLY A 94 0.71 1.86 0.62
C GLY A 94 0.86 3.29 1.16
N GLY A 95 1.70 3.47 2.19
CA GLY A 95 2.02 4.80 2.73
C GLY A 95 2.81 5.67 1.75
N ALA A 96 3.81 5.12 1.07
CA ALA A 96 4.61 5.85 0.08
C ALA A 96 3.84 6.12 -1.21
N VAL A 97 2.94 5.23 -1.62
CA VAL A 97 2.07 5.44 -2.77
C VAL A 97 1.03 6.52 -2.46
N GLY A 98 0.27 6.36 -1.37
CA GLY A 98 -0.82 7.29 -1.03
C GLY A 98 -0.36 8.64 -0.46
N GLY A 99 0.84 8.70 0.14
CA GLY A 99 1.39 9.89 0.80
C GLY A 99 2.57 10.54 0.09
N ILE A 100 2.94 10.06 -1.10
CA ILE A 100 4.09 10.51 -1.91
C ILE A 100 5.43 10.30 -1.20
N GLY A 101 6.04 9.13 -1.42
CA GLY A 101 7.47 8.96 -1.16
C GLY A 101 8.32 9.71 -2.17
N ILE A 102 9.55 10.06 -1.78
CA ILE A 102 10.55 10.67 -2.66
C ILE A 102 11.93 10.24 -2.16
N GLU A 103 12.88 10.04 -3.09
CA GLU A 103 14.28 9.84 -2.74
C GLU A 103 15.20 10.25 -3.91
N SER A 104 16.51 10.28 -3.66
CA SER A 104 17.55 10.55 -4.65
C SER A 104 17.47 9.75 -5.95
N SER A 105 16.90 8.55 -6.02
CA SER A 105 16.73 7.86 -7.31
C SER A 105 15.50 8.32 -8.10
N SER A 106 14.64 9.15 -7.50
CA SER A 106 13.41 9.63 -8.13
C SER A 106 13.64 10.52 -9.36
N PHE A 107 14.80 11.20 -9.48
CA PHE A 107 15.12 11.94 -10.72
C PHE A 107 15.19 11.03 -11.95
N ARG A 108 15.46 9.72 -11.75
CA ARG A 108 15.62 8.74 -12.82
C ARG A 108 14.37 7.88 -13.00
N PHE A 109 13.71 7.50 -11.92
CA PHE A 109 12.62 6.51 -11.92
C PHE A 109 11.24 7.09 -11.59
N GLY A 110 11.14 8.40 -11.36
CA GLY A 110 9.91 9.01 -10.83
C GLY A 110 9.75 8.77 -9.33
N LEU A 111 8.57 9.07 -8.82
CA LEU A 111 8.17 8.84 -7.43
C LEU A 111 7.67 7.40 -7.25
N PRO A 112 7.64 6.85 -6.03
CA PRO A 112 7.26 5.46 -5.80
C PRO A 112 5.93 5.03 -6.43
N HIS A 113 4.91 5.89 -6.43
CA HIS A 113 3.62 5.59 -7.07
C HIS A 113 3.71 5.46 -8.59
N GLU A 114 4.69 6.10 -9.24
CA GLU A 114 4.95 5.99 -10.68
C GLU A 114 5.63 4.66 -11.04
N THR A 115 6.12 3.91 -10.05
CA THR A 115 6.75 2.60 -10.25
C THR A 115 5.78 1.43 -10.08
N VAL A 116 4.52 1.71 -9.69
CA VAL A 116 3.47 0.71 -9.47
C VAL A 116 2.85 0.32 -10.81
N LEU A 117 2.56 -0.97 -10.99
CA LEU A 117 1.95 -1.50 -12.21
C LEU A 117 0.44 -1.74 -12.05
N GLU A 118 0.02 -2.18 -10.86
CA GLU A 118 -1.37 -2.48 -10.50
C GLU A 118 -1.56 -2.34 -9.00
N MET A 119 -2.81 -2.12 -8.54
CA MET A 119 -3.16 -2.04 -7.13
C MET A 119 -4.52 -2.67 -6.86
N ASP A 120 -4.60 -3.52 -5.83
CA ASP A 120 -5.85 -3.89 -5.18
C ASP A 120 -6.22 -2.83 -4.13
N VAL A 121 -7.37 -2.20 -4.30
CA VAL A 121 -7.82 -1.07 -3.48
C VAL A 121 -9.13 -1.41 -2.79
N LEU A 122 -9.13 -1.46 -1.46
CA LEU A 122 -10.34 -1.56 -0.66
C LEU A 122 -11.02 -0.18 -0.57
N LEU A 123 -12.18 -0.04 -1.20
CA LEU A 123 -12.99 1.17 -1.17
C LEU A 123 -13.80 1.29 0.12
N GLY A 124 -14.28 2.51 0.42
CA GLY A 124 -15.19 2.76 1.53
C GLY A 124 -16.52 1.99 1.46
N SER A 125 -16.91 1.51 0.28
CA SER A 125 -18.06 0.62 0.08
C SER A 125 -17.82 -0.81 0.58
N GLY A 126 -16.57 -1.17 0.88
CA GLY A 126 -16.16 -2.55 1.14
C GLY A 126 -15.94 -3.37 -0.13
N GLU A 127 -16.01 -2.76 -1.32
CA GLU A 127 -15.56 -3.38 -2.57
C GLU A 127 -14.04 -3.32 -2.69
N ILE A 128 -13.45 -4.33 -3.34
CA ILE A 128 -12.03 -4.30 -3.69
C ILE A 128 -11.91 -4.26 -5.19
N ILE A 129 -11.24 -3.23 -5.67
CA ILE A 129 -11.03 -2.98 -7.08
C ILE A 129 -9.55 -3.16 -7.41
N CYS A 130 -9.26 -3.95 -8.44
CA CYS A 130 -7.95 -3.97 -9.06
C CYS A 130 -7.89 -2.85 -10.10
N CYS A 131 -7.04 -1.84 -9.88
CA CYS A 131 -6.86 -0.74 -10.79
C CYS A 131 -5.49 -0.78 -11.46
N THR A 132 -5.46 -0.46 -12.76
CA THR A 132 -4.25 -0.38 -13.58
C THR A 132 -4.26 0.92 -14.39
N PRO A 133 -3.12 1.33 -14.99
CA PRO A 133 -3.06 2.50 -15.87
C PRO A 133 -3.99 2.46 -17.10
N ASP A 134 -4.46 1.26 -17.49
CA ASP A 134 -5.07 0.97 -18.79
C ASP A 134 -6.45 0.28 -18.70
N ASN A 135 -6.99 0.03 -17.50
CA ASN A 135 -8.34 -0.52 -17.31
C ASN A 135 -9.40 0.56 -16.98
N GLU A 136 -10.65 0.14 -16.79
CA GLU A 136 -11.78 1.01 -16.47
C GLU A 136 -11.64 1.76 -15.12
N HIS A 137 -10.69 1.36 -14.27
CA HIS A 137 -10.42 1.96 -12.97
C HIS A 137 -9.18 2.86 -12.96
N ARG A 138 -8.70 3.27 -14.15
CA ARG A 138 -7.56 4.17 -14.35
C ARG A 138 -7.60 5.44 -13.49
N ASP A 139 -8.77 6.06 -13.32
CA ASP A 139 -8.90 7.28 -12.53
C ASP A 139 -8.61 7.03 -11.04
N LEU A 140 -8.99 5.85 -10.52
CA LEU A 140 -8.61 5.43 -9.16
C LEU A 140 -7.11 5.18 -9.06
N PHE A 141 -6.51 4.51 -10.04
CA PHE A 141 -5.07 4.23 -10.09
C PHE A 141 -4.25 5.52 -9.97
N TYR A 142 -4.53 6.52 -10.81
CA TYR A 142 -3.82 7.80 -10.77
C TYR A 142 -4.25 8.72 -9.62
N GLY A 143 -5.49 8.59 -9.15
CA GLY A 143 -6.01 9.39 -8.05
C GLY A 143 -5.41 9.03 -6.69
N LEU A 144 -4.94 7.79 -6.50
CA LEU A 144 -4.40 7.35 -5.22
C LEU A 144 -3.15 8.10 -4.78
N ALA A 145 -2.33 8.54 -5.73
CA ALA A 145 -1.14 9.34 -5.45
C ALA A 145 -1.54 10.64 -4.72
N ASN A 146 -0.93 10.87 -3.55
CA ASN A 146 -1.22 12.04 -2.69
C ASN A 146 -2.67 12.13 -2.18
N SER A 147 -3.46 11.05 -2.26
CA SER A 147 -4.83 11.02 -1.72
C SER A 147 -4.88 10.95 -0.20
N TYR A 148 -3.78 10.56 0.45
CA TYR A 148 -3.73 10.23 1.88
C TYR A 148 -4.76 9.16 2.32
N GLY A 149 -5.23 8.32 1.39
CA GLY A 149 -6.21 7.27 1.64
C GLY A 149 -7.64 7.80 1.86
N THR A 150 -8.03 8.85 1.13
CA THR A 150 -9.36 9.49 1.25
C THR A 150 -10.31 9.22 0.08
N LEU A 151 -9.87 8.43 -0.91
CA LEU A 151 -10.69 8.01 -2.06
C LEU A 151 -11.57 6.80 -1.74
#